data_AF-A0A7X5YP47-F1
#
_entry.id   AF-A0A7X5YP47-F1
#
_cell.length_a   1.000
_cell.length_b   1.000
_cell.length_c   1.000
_cell.angle_alpha   90.00
_cell.angle_beta   90.00
_cell.angle_gamma   90.00
#
_symmetry.space_group_name_H-M   'P 1'
#
loop_
_entity.id
_entity.type
_entity.pdbx_description
1 polymer ?
#
loop_
_entity_poly.entity_id
_entity_poly.type
_entity_poly.pdbx_seq_one_letter_code
_entity_poly.pdbx_strand_id
1 'polypeptide(L)' 'MRAKYTLKVMHPGEAFPTETVTLGTSAEVTETIPRLLAKHAGCHRIHVHAGHARLFSVDCHGHTVQAE' A
#
# COMPACT_ATOMS: atom_id res chain seq x y z
N MET A 1 11.93 -7.15 -17.57
CA MET A 1 10.97 -6.16 -17.04
C MET A 1 11.33 -5.89 -15.59
N ARG A 2 11.54 -4.63 -15.17
CA ARG A 2 11.65 -4.31 -13.74
C ARG A 2 10.33 -4.67 -13.06
N ALA A 3 10.38 -5.35 -11.92
CA ALA A 3 9.18 -5.66 -11.16
C ALA A 3 8.50 -4.35 -10.76
N LYS A 4 7.24 -4.17 -11.15
CA LYS A 4 6.45 -3.01 -10.74
C LYS A 4 5.88 -3.29 -9.35
N TYR A 5 6.01 -2.31 -8.47
CA TYR A 5 5.37 -2.32 -7.16
C TYR A 5 4.00 -1.69 -7.26
N THR A 6 3.04 -2.22 -6.51
CA THR A 6 1.68 -1.67 -6.47
C THR A 6 1.25 -1.47 -5.03
N LEU A 7 0.87 -0.24 -4.69
CA LEU A 7 0.29 0.12 -3.40
C LEU A 7 -1.22 0.27 -3.58
N LYS A 8 -2.00 -0.37 -2.71
CA LYS A 8 -3.47 -0.34 -2.74
C LYS A 8 -3.99 0.14 -1.39
N VAL A 9 -4.70 1.28 -1.38
CA VAL A 9 -5.27 1.87 -0.17
C VAL A 9 -6.68 1.33 0.06
N MET A 10 -6.88 0.63 1.19
CA MET A 10 -8.16 0.07 1.60
C MET A 10 -8.76 0.88 2.73
N HIS A 11 -10.04 1.23 2.64
CA HIS A 11 -10.81 1.85 3.71
C HIS A 11 -11.75 0.85 4.40
N PRO A 12 -12.13 1.07 5.67
CA PRO A 12 -13.06 0.20 6.38
C PRO A 12 -14.39 0.07 5.64
N GLY A 13 -14.85 -1.17 5.44
CA GLY A 13 -16.12 -1.46 4.76
C GLY A 13 -16.06 -1.43 3.23
N GLU A 14 -14.93 -1.03 2.63
CA GLU A 14 -14.76 -1.05 1.18
C GLU A 14 -14.27 -2.41 0.67
N ALA A 15 -14.94 -2.92 -0.36
CA ALA A 15 -14.55 -4.17 -1.03
C ALA A 15 -13.35 -3.98 -2.00
N PHE A 16 -13.08 -2.74 -2.40
CA PHE A 16 -12.07 -2.40 -3.42
C PHE A 16 -11.15 -1.31 -2.90
N PRO A 17 -9.93 -1.19 -3.45
CA PRO A 17 -9.03 -0.11 -3.06
C PRO A 17 -9.54 1.23 -3.58
N THR A 18 -9.70 2.19 -2.68
CA THR A 18 -9.93 3.62 -2.99
C THR A 18 -8.87 4.23 -3.88
N GLU A 19 -7.61 3.81 -3.73
CA GLU A 19 -6.49 4.30 -4.54
C GLU A 19 -5.50 3.18 -4.83
N THR A 20 -5.00 3.16 -6.06
CA THR A 20 -3.94 2.24 -6.49
C THR A 20 -2.80 3.03 -7.14
N VAL A 21 -1.59 2.87 -6.61
CA VAL A 21 -0.37 3.53 -7.12
C VAL A 21 0.59 2.47 -7.63
N THR A 22 1.12 2.65 -8.85
CA THR A 22 2.13 1.76 -9.44
C THR A 22 3.48 2.47 -9.47
N LEU A 23 4.52 1.82 -8.94
CA LEU A 23 5.86 2.37 -8.77
C LEU A 23 6.91 1.46 -9.40
N GLY A 24 8.05 2.03 -9.77
CA GLY A 24 9.13 1.32 -10.48
C GLY A 24 10.18 0.72 -9.56
N THR A 25 10.31 1.22 -8.33
CA THR A 25 11.37 0.86 -7.39
C THR A 25 10.85 0.73 -5.96
N SER A 26 11.58 -0.02 -5.12
CA SER A 26 11.27 -0.13 -3.70
C SER A 26 11.50 1.18 -2.94
N ALA A 27 12.47 2.01 -3.37
CA ALA A 27 12.71 3.32 -2.79
C ALA A 27 11.46 4.21 -2.89
N GLU A 28 10.84 4.26 -4.08
CA GLU A 28 9.58 4.97 -4.30
C GLU A 28 8.45 4.45 -3.40
N VAL A 29 8.39 3.14 -3.13
CA VAL A 29 7.40 2.55 -2.21
C VAL A 29 7.55 3.16 -0.82
N THR A 30 8.76 3.15 -0.26
CA THR A 30 9.03 3.71 1.07
C THR A 30 8.73 5.20 1.15
N GLU A 31 8.96 5.96 0.08
CA GLU A 31 8.64 7.39 0.03
C GLU A 31 7.14 7.68 -0.15
N THR A 32 6.41 6.77 -0.81
CA THR A 32 4.99 6.96 -1.15
C THR A 32 4.06 6.55 -0.02
N ILE A 33 4.39 5.52 0.76
CA ILE A 33 3.60 5.08 1.92
C ILE A 33 3.22 6.23 2.86
N PRO A 34 4.15 7.05 3.40
CA PRO A 34 3.79 8.12 4.32
C PRO A 34 2.92 9.20 3.67
N ARG A 35 3.09 9.45 2.37
CA ARG A 35 2.22 10.40 1.62
C ARG A 35 0.81 9.87 1.50
N LEU A 36 0.65 8.56 1.24
CA LEU A 36 -0.66 7.91 1.19
C LEU A 36 -1.33 7.88 2.56
N LEU A 37 -0.58 7.59 3.63
CA LEU A 37 -1.10 7.64 5.01
C LEU A 37 -1.59 9.05 5.38
N ALA A 38 -0.84 10.09 4.99
CA ALA A 38 -1.24 11.48 5.23
C ALA A 38 -2.45 11.90 4.39
N LYS A 39 -2.56 11.41 3.15
CA LYS A 39 -3.67 11.70 2.24
C LYS A 39 -4.96 11.00 2.66
N HIS A 40 -4.85 9.78 3.16
CA HIS A 40 -5.98 8.89 3.49
C HIS A 40 -6.08 8.69 5.00
N ALA A 41 -6.42 9.78 5.70
CA ALA A 41 -6.69 9.72 7.14
C ALA A 41 -7.84 8.73 7.41
N GLY A 42 -7.60 7.76 8.30
CA GLY A 42 -8.58 6.72 8.61
C GLY A 42 -8.62 5.56 7.61
N CYS A 43 -7.60 5.39 6.76
CA CYS A 43 -7.47 4.14 6.02
C CYS A 43 -7.45 2.94 6.98
N HIS A 44 -7.79 1.77 6.45
CA HIS A 44 -7.68 0.51 7.17
C HIS A 44 -6.28 -0.09 6.98
N ARG A 45 -5.89 -0.26 5.71
CA ARG A 45 -4.61 -0.87 5.32
C ARG A 45 -4.14 -0.33 3.98
N ILE A 46 -2.82 -0.23 3.81
CA ILE A 46 -2.16 -0.10 2.50
C ILE A 46 -1.50 -1.43 2.18
N HIS A 47 -1.97 -2.13 1.15
CA HIS A 47 -1.34 -3.36 0.67
C HIS A 47 -0.21 -3.04 -0.30
N VAL A 48 0.96 -3.63 -0.06
CA VAL A 48 2.12 -3.48 -0.93
C VAL A 48 2.33 -4.78 -1.70
N HIS A 49 2.36 -4.68 -3.02
CA HIS A 49 2.54 -5.80 -3.94
C HIS A 49 3.79 -5.62 -4.80
N ALA A 50 4.40 -6.73 -5.21
CA ALA A 50 5.31 -6.78 -6.36
C ALA A 50 4.71 -7.73 -7.41
N GLY A 51 4.28 -7.18 -8.54
CA GLY A 51 3.44 -7.91 -9.48
C GLY A 51 2.15 -8.40 -8.82
N HIS A 52 1.93 -9.72 -8.80
CA HIS A 52 0.75 -10.35 -8.20
C HIS A 52 0.93 -10.73 -6.73
N ALA A 53 2.16 -10.74 -6.22
CA ALA A 53 2.44 -11.15 -4.85
C ALA A 53 2.24 -9.98 -3.87
N ARG A 54 1.45 -10.17 -2.82
CA ARG A 54 1.38 -9.26 -1.66
C ARG A 54 2.64 -9.47 -0.83
N LEU A 55 3.45 -8.43 -0.65
CA LEU A 55 4.68 -8.47 0.15
C LEU A 55 4.36 -8.26 1.63
N PHE A 56 3.64 -7.19 1.93
CA PHE A 56 3.22 -6.81 3.28
C PHE A 56 2.05 -5.82 3.22
N SER A 57 1.50 -5.48 4.38
CA SER A 57 0.56 -4.36 4.49
C SER A 57 1.05 -3.38 5.54
N VAL A 58 0.59 -2.14 5.45
CA VAL A 58 0.83 -1.10 6.45
C VAL A 58 -0.51 -0.68 7.02
N ASP A 59 -0.63 -0.59 8.34
CA ASP A 59 -1.84 -0.11 9.00
C ASP A 59 -1.95 1.43 9.02
N CYS A 60 -3.07 1.92 9.54
CA CYS A 60 -3.40 3.33 9.81
C CYS A 60 -2.29 4.15 10.48
N HIS A 61 -1.46 3.46 11.27
CA HIS A 61 -0.44 4.03 12.15
C HIS A 61 0.96 3.93 11.56
N GLY A 62 1.10 3.37 10.36
CA GLY A 62 2.40 3.17 9.71
C GLY A 62 3.12 1.89 10.15
N HIS A 63 2.48 1.00 10.92
CA HIS A 63 3.07 -0.28 11.29
C HIS A 63 2.91 -1.30 10.18
N THR A 64 4.00 -1.99 9.87
CA THR A 64 3.96 -3.14 8.97
C THR A 64 3.22 -4.28 9.65
N VAL A 65 2.14 -4.74 9.02
CA VAL A 65 1.40 -5.94 9.43
C VAL A 65 1.61 -7.03 8.37
N GLN A 66 2.02 -8.21 8.83
CA GLN A 66 2.15 -9.35 7.93
C GLN A 66 0.78 -9.80 7.42
N ALA A 67 0.81 -10.29 6.19
CA ALA A 67 -0.27 -11.01 5.57
C ALA A 67 -0.60 -12.25 6.41
N GLU A 68 -1.73 -12.23 7.14
CA GLU A 68 -2.45 -13.47 7.48
C GLU A 68 -2.83 -14.22 6.21
#